data_AF-M1IU29-F1
#
_entry.id   AF-M1IU29-F1
#
_cell.length_a   1.000
_cell.length_b   1.000
_cell.length_c   1.000
_cell.angle_alpha   90.00
_cell.angle_beta   90.00
_cell.angle_gamma   90.00
#
_symmetry.space_group_name_H-M   'P 1'
#
loop_
_entity.id
_entity.type
_entity.pdbx_description
1 polymer ?
#
loop_
_entity_poly.entity_id
_entity_poly.type
_entity_poly.pdbx_seq_one_letter_code
_entity_poly.pdbx_strand_id
1 'polypeptide(L)'
;MKIPLDYICVKSGLLCNRCQSLVEKGEVENFEVDLLKQLIELEETQFRELKDSTYHKSYKVGNLLILIVTSGSQMSYQKWIKVAKALQEKIGLRVRILEKSNSIKSTAVQLLTPARVLGVNTVWLPDGTVQYVVRISKQEKRFLPADETSLEEALSKIHSTQVRIRVE
;
A
#
# COMPACT_ATOMS: atom_id res chain seq x y z
N MET A 1 13.16 9.60 -3.99
CA MET A 1 12.51 8.76 -2.96
C MET A 1 13.55 7.89 -2.24
N LYS A 2 13.47 7.66 -0.94
CA LYS A 2 14.30 6.62 -0.31
C LYS A 2 13.69 5.25 -0.58
N ILE A 3 14.43 4.38 -1.25
CA ILE A 3 14.01 3.03 -1.65
C ILE A 3 15.01 1.99 -1.13
N PRO A 4 14.58 0.74 -0.87
CA PRO A 4 15.47 -0.30 -0.36
C PRO A 4 16.47 -0.83 -1.41
N LEU A 5 16.22 -0.58 -2.69
CA LEU A 5 17.08 -0.98 -3.81
C LEU A 5 17.95 0.17 -4.31
N ASP A 6 19.05 -0.14 -4.99
CA ASP A 6 19.91 0.86 -5.61
C ASP A 6 19.26 1.44 -6.88
N TYR A 7 19.22 2.77 -6.99
CA TYR A 7 18.64 3.49 -8.14
C TYR A 7 19.16 3.02 -9.49
N ILE A 8 20.46 2.75 -9.57
CA ILE A 8 21.12 2.33 -10.82
C ILE A 8 20.62 0.94 -11.21
N CYS A 9 20.51 0.01 -10.26
CA CYS A 9 20.05 -1.35 -10.49
C CYS A 9 18.59 -1.39 -10.99
N VAL A 10 17.73 -0.58 -10.38
CA VAL A 10 16.31 -0.50 -10.76
C VAL A 10 16.16 0.13 -12.16
N LYS A 11 16.95 1.15 -12.49
CA LYS A 11 16.94 1.79 -13.82
C LYS A 11 17.46 0.88 -14.92
N SER A 12 18.59 0.22 -14.68
CA SER A 12 19.22 -0.67 -15.65
C SER A 12 18.45 -1.98 -15.83
N GLY A 13 17.63 -2.36 -14.84
CA GLY A 13 17.00 -3.68 -14.77
C GLY A 13 18.00 -4.80 -14.43
N LEU A 14 19.27 -4.46 -14.17
CA LEU A 14 20.32 -5.39 -13.79
C LEU A 14 20.55 -5.25 -12.29
N LEU A 15 20.03 -6.21 -11.52
CA LEU A 15 20.19 -6.26 -10.08
C LEU A 15 21.62 -6.69 -9.73
N CYS A 16 22.31 -5.91 -8.89
CA CYS A 16 23.57 -6.32 -8.30
C CYS A 16 23.34 -7.47 -7.30
N ASN A 17 24.41 -8.20 -6.92
CA ASN A 17 24.32 -9.32 -5.97
C ASN A 17 23.56 -8.96 -4.68
N ARG A 18 23.74 -7.73 -4.18
CA ARG A 18 23.03 -7.23 -2.99
C ARG A 18 21.53 -7.11 -3.22
N CYS A 19 21.11 -6.51 -4.33
CA CYS A 19 19.70 -6.37 -4.68
C CYS A 19 19.05 -7.72 -4.98
N GLN A 20 19.77 -8.63 -5.65
CA GLN A 20 19.31 -10.01 -5.88
C GLN A 20 19.07 -10.73 -4.55
N SER A 21 20.00 -10.66 -3.60
CA SER A 21 19.81 -11.28 -2.28
C SER A 21 18.58 -10.74 -1.53
N LEU A 22 18.21 -9.46 -1.70
CA LEU A 22 17.00 -8.91 -1.09
C LEU A 22 15.73 -9.50 -1.69
N VAL A 23 15.74 -9.74 -3.01
CA VAL A 23 14.63 -10.39 -3.72
C VAL A 23 14.55 -11.88 -3.36
N GLU A 24 15.70 -12.57 -3.32
CA GLU A 24 15.78 -13.98 -2.94
C GLU A 24 15.33 -14.24 -1.49
N LYS A 25 15.63 -13.30 -0.58
CA LYS A 25 15.16 -13.36 0.82
C LYS A 25 13.66 -13.09 0.95
N GLY A 26 12.98 -12.68 -0.12
CA GLY A 26 11.57 -12.27 -0.08
C GLY A 26 11.33 -10.96 0.65
N GLU A 27 12.38 -10.15 0.87
CA GLU A 27 12.21 -8.80 1.42
C GLU A 27 11.57 -7.87 0.37
N VAL A 28 11.89 -8.10 -0.90
CA VAL A 28 11.33 -7.38 -2.06
C VAL A 28 10.76 -8.38 -3.06
N GLU A 29 9.50 -8.23 -3.47
CA GLU A 29 8.92 -9.11 -4.50
C GLU A 29 9.28 -8.64 -5.92
N ASN A 30 9.28 -9.56 -6.89
CA ASN A 30 9.62 -9.24 -8.29
C ASN A 30 8.77 -8.09 -8.86
N PHE A 31 7.47 -8.05 -8.52
CA PHE A 31 6.58 -6.98 -8.97
C PHE A 31 6.95 -5.61 -8.37
N GLU A 32 7.61 -5.58 -7.21
CA GLU A 32 8.05 -4.34 -6.58
C GLU A 32 9.22 -3.73 -7.34
N VAL A 33 10.06 -4.53 -7.99
CA VAL A 33 11.16 -4.02 -8.83
C VAL A 33 10.61 -3.21 -10.00
N ASP A 34 9.60 -3.74 -10.70
CA ASP A 34 8.92 -3.04 -11.78
C ASP A 34 8.21 -1.78 -11.29
N LEU A 35 7.53 -1.87 -10.15
CA LEU A 35 6.86 -0.75 -9.50
C LEU A 35 7.86 0.36 -9.14
N LEU A 36 8.99 0.02 -8.53
CA LEU A 36 10.05 0.96 -8.16
C LEU A 36 10.65 1.63 -9.40
N LYS A 37 10.81 0.90 -10.51
CA LYS A 37 11.25 1.49 -11.79
C LYS A 37 10.27 2.55 -12.27
N GLN A 38 8.96 2.25 -12.25
CA GLN A 38 7.93 3.22 -12.62
C GLN A 38 7.89 4.42 -11.68
N LEU A 39 8.10 4.22 -10.37
CA LEU A 39 8.18 5.31 -9.40
C LEU A 39 9.38 6.24 -9.66
N ILE A 40 10.56 5.70 -9.94
CA ILE A 40 11.75 6.50 -10.25
C ILE A 40 11.52 7.32 -11.53
N GLU A 41 10.92 6.71 -12.57
CA GLU A 41 10.57 7.44 -13.80
C GLU A 41 9.59 8.58 -13.52
N LEU A 42 8.57 8.37 -12.67
CA LEU A 42 7.60 9.40 -12.30
C LEU A 42 8.22 10.52 -11.47
N GLU A 43 9.17 10.18 -10.59
CA GLU A 43 9.94 11.15 -9.80
C GLU A 43 10.76 12.09 -10.71
N GLU A 44 11.34 11.57 -11.79
CA GLU A 44 12.16 12.35 -12.72
C GLU A 44 11.33 13.19 -13.69
N THR A 45 10.25 12.61 -14.21
CA THR A 45 9.42 13.23 -15.26
C THR A 45 8.50 14.31 -14.72
N GLN A 46 7.77 14.02 -13.63
CA GLN A 46 6.58 14.81 -13.27
C GLN A 46 6.51 15.18 -11.79
N PHE A 47 7.16 14.43 -10.89
CA PHE A 47 6.97 14.59 -9.44
C PHE A 47 8.30 14.61 -8.67
N ARG A 48 9.06 15.70 -8.80
CA ARG A 48 10.33 15.90 -8.05
C ARG A 48 10.17 15.85 -6.53
N GLU A 49 8.96 16.08 -6.04
CA GLU A 49 8.57 16.12 -4.62
C GLU A 49 8.58 14.71 -3.99
N LEU A 50 8.58 13.65 -4.81
CA LEU A 50 8.78 12.28 -4.36
C LEU A 50 10.19 12.05 -3.77
N LYS A 51 11.14 12.97 -4.02
CA LYS A 51 12.51 12.91 -3.47
C LYS A 51 12.53 12.73 -1.96
N ASP A 52 11.68 13.46 -1.26
CA ASP A 52 11.62 13.49 0.21
C ASP A 52 10.79 12.35 0.80
N SER A 53 10.09 11.58 -0.03
CA SER A 53 9.28 10.45 0.43
C SER A 53 10.12 9.17 0.59
N THR A 54 9.68 8.27 1.48
CA THR A 54 10.34 6.98 1.72
C THR A 54 9.38 5.84 1.39
N TYR A 55 9.82 4.91 0.55
CA TYR A 55 9.10 3.67 0.26
C TYR A 55 9.46 2.63 1.33
N HIS A 56 8.45 1.95 1.87
CA HIS A 56 8.68 0.85 2.82
C HIS A 56 8.40 -0.50 2.17
N LYS A 57 7.19 -0.70 1.68
CA LYS A 57 6.74 -1.99 1.14
C LYS A 57 5.50 -1.80 0.28
N SER A 58 5.22 -2.74 -0.60
CA SER A 58 3.96 -2.83 -1.30
C SER A 58 3.36 -4.23 -1.24
N TYR A 59 2.05 -4.30 -1.44
CA TYR A 59 1.28 -5.53 -1.39
C TYR A 59 0.37 -5.58 -2.60
N LYS A 60 0.41 -6.72 -3.31
CA LYS A 60 -0.51 -7.00 -4.40
C LYS A 60 -1.57 -8.00 -3.93
N VAL A 61 -2.83 -7.62 -4.04
CA VAL A 61 -3.99 -8.46 -3.70
C VAL A 61 -4.98 -8.40 -4.86
N GLY A 62 -5.04 -9.47 -5.65
CA GLY A 62 -5.85 -9.52 -6.87
C GLY A 62 -5.50 -8.37 -7.83
N ASN A 63 -6.47 -7.47 -8.06
CA ASN A 63 -6.32 -6.29 -8.93
C ASN A 63 -6.01 -4.99 -8.14
N LEU A 64 -5.65 -5.11 -6.87
CA LEU A 64 -5.32 -3.99 -5.99
C LEU A 64 -3.83 -4.02 -5.63
N LEU A 65 -3.16 -2.90 -5.86
CA LEU A 65 -1.76 -2.68 -5.50
C LEU A 65 -1.71 -1.61 -4.41
N ILE A 66 -1.18 -1.96 -3.25
CA ILE A 66 -1.12 -1.10 -2.07
C ILE A 66 0.33 -0.76 -1.79
N LEU A 67 0.69 0.51 -1.79
CA LEU A 67 2.02 1.00 -1.48
C LEU A 67 2.02 1.63 -0.09
N ILE A 68 2.98 1.27 0.73
CA ILE A 68 3.23 1.88 2.03
C ILE A 68 4.40 2.84 1.89
N VAL A 69 4.13 4.11 2.15
CA VAL A 69 5.10 5.20 2.02
C VAL A 69 5.10 6.06 3.27
N THR A 70 6.20 6.75 3.51
CA THR A 70 6.23 7.90 4.43
C THR A 70 6.31 9.14 3.58
N SER A 71 5.30 10.00 3.67
CA SER A 71 5.26 11.30 2.99
C SER A 71 6.37 12.20 3.53
N GLY A 72 7.10 12.85 2.62
CA GLY A 72 7.97 13.96 2.96
C GLY A 72 7.15 15.23 3.23
N SER A 73 7.78 16.27 3.77
CA SER A 73 7.11 17.54 4.12
C SER A 73 6.41 18.24 2.95
N GLN A 74 6.86 18.00 1.72
CA GLN A 74 6.29 18.60 0.50
C GLN A 74 5.17 17.77 -0.15
N MET A 75 4.93 16.56 0.33
CA MET A 75 3.93 15.64 -0.22
C MET A 75 2.57 15.82 0.45
N SER A 76 1.57 16.18 -0.36
CA SER A 76 0.17 16.27 0.06
C SER A 76 -0.63 15.09 -0.50
N TYR A 77 -1.73 14.75 0.16
CA TYR A 77 -2.67 13.72 -0.28
C TYR A 77 -3.11 13.88 -1.74
N GLN A 78 -3.34 15.12 -2.19
CA GLN A 78 -3.73 15.39 -3.59
C GLN A 78 -2.65 14.98 -4.61
N LYS A 79 -1.37 15.15 -4.25
CA LYS A 79 -0.25 14.75 -5.09
C LYS A 79 -0.14 13.23 -5.13
N TRP A 80 -0.33 12.56 -4.00
CA TRP A 80 -0.40 11.10 -3.96
C TRP A 80 -1.52 10.53 -4.83
N ILE A 81 -2.69 11.19 -4.90
CA ILE A 81 -3.75 10.80 -5.83
C ILE A 81 -3.27 10.89 -7.29
N LYS A 82 -2.54 11.95 -7.66
CA LYS A 82 -1.99 12.08 -9.03
C LYS A 82 -0.96 10.99 -9.34
N VAL A 83 -0.07 10.70 -8.39
CA VAL A 83 0.93 9.62 -8.51
C VAL A 83 0.25 8.26 -8.63
N ALA A 84 -0.76 7.98 -7.79
CA ALA A 84 -1.52 6.74 -7.86
C ALA A 84 -2.22 6.56 -9.21
N LYS A 85 -2.80 7.64 -9.78
CA LYS A 85 -3.38 7.61 -11.13
C LYS A 85 -2.35 7.32 -12.21
N ALA A 86 -1.19 7.98 -12.18
CA ALA A 86 -0.12 7.74 -13.15
C ALA A 86 0.43 6.31 -13.07
N LEU A 87 0.58 5.77 -11.86
CA LEU A 87 0.96 4.36 -11.66
C LEU A 87 -0.12 3.40 -12.15
N GLN A 88 -1.39 3.72 -11.92
CA GLN A 88 -2.52 2.92 -12.39
C GLN A 88 -2.58 2.86 -13.91
N GLU A 89 -2.29 3.95 -14.61
CA GLU A 89 -2.22 3.98 -16.08
C GLU A 89 -1.08 3.12 -16.63
N LYS A 90 0.08 3.12 -15.97
CA LYS A 90 1.27 2.36 -16.39
C LYS A 90 1.18 0.86 -16.07
N ILE A 91 0.66 0.51 -14.89
CA ILE A 91 0.63 -0.87 -14.37
C ILE A 91 -0.69 -1.57 -14.75
N GLY A 92 -1.76 -0.81 -14.98
CA GLY A 92 -3.10 -1.35 -15.29
C GLY A 92 -3.86 -1.91 -14.08
N LEU A 93 -3.29 -1.80 -12.88
CA LEU A 93 -3.91 -2.26 -11.62
C LEU A 93 -4.44 -1.06 -10.82
N ARG A 94 -5.42 -1.28 -9.93
CA ARG A 94 -5.87 -0.21 -9.02
C ARG A 94 -4.77 0.06 -7.99
N VAL A 95 -4.19 1.25 -8.02
CA VAL A 95 -3.09 1.61 -7.12
C VAL A 95 -3.63 2.44 -5.95
N ARG A 96 -3.23 2.07 -4.73
CA ARG A 96 -3.47 2.83 -3.51
C ARG A 96 -2.19 3.07 -2.77
N ILE A 97 -2.07 4.28 -2.23
CA ILE A 97 -0.90 4.71 -1.50
C ILE A 97 -1.36 5.04 -0.09
N LEU A 98 -0.78 4.34 0.87
CA LEU A 98 -1.04 4.47 2.29
C LEU A 98 0.19 5.07 2.96
N GLU A 99 -0.06 5.96 3.90
CA GLU A 99 0.99 6.43 4.79
C GLU A 99 1.29 5.37 5.85
N LYS A 100 2.57 5.18 6.15
CA LYS A 100 3.00 4.26 7.19
C LYS A 100 2.38 4.66 8.51
N SER A 101 1.55 3.79 9.05
CA SER A 101 0.85 4.00 10.31
C SER A 101 0.88 2.74 11.16
N ASN A 102 1.16 2.89 12.45
CA ASN A 102 1.15 1.75 13.38
C ASN A 102 -0.27 1.33 13.81
N SER A 103 -1.29 2.14 13.52
CA SER A 103 -2.66 1.84 13.92
C SER A 103 -3.48 1.27 12.76
N ILE A 104 -4.09 0.10 12.98
CA ILE A 104 -4.98 -0.56 12.00
C ILE A 104 -6.13 0.36 11.60
N LYS A 105 -6.65 1.17 12.54
CA LYS A 105 -7.72 2.15 12.26
C LYS A 105 -7.32 3.13 11.17
N SER A 106 -6.13 3.72 11.24
CA SER A 106 -5.70 4.71 10.25
C SER A 106 -5.40 4.06 8.89
N THR A 107 -4.75 2.88 8.88
CA THR A 107 -4.55 2.09 7.66
C THR A 107 -5.89 1.73 7.00
N ALA A 108 -6.86 1.27 7.79
CA ALA A 108 -8.19 0.91 7.29
C ALA A 108 -8.92 2.13 6.69
N VAL A 109 -8.89 3.28 7.37
CA VAL A 109 -9.50 4.51 6.85
C VAL A 109 -8.87 4.92 5.52
N GLN A 110 -7.53 4.91 5.42
CA GLN A 110 -6.84 5.27 4.18
C GLN A 110 -7.11 4.26 3.06
N LEU A 111 -7.10 2.95 3.37
CA LEU A 111 -7.33 1.90 2.39
C LEU A 111 -8.77 1.92 1.87
N LEU A 112 -9.76 2.20 2.72
CA LEU A 112 -11.19 2.14 2.38
C LEU A 112 -11.72 3.44 1.77
N THR A 113 -11.00 4.56 1.88
CA THR A 113 -11.38 5.86 1.28
C THR A 113 -11.80 5.70 -0.19
N PRO A 114 -12.92 6.22 -0.70
CA PRO A 114 -13.79 7.22 -0.11
C PRO A 114 -14.80 6.64 0.89
N ALA A 115 -14.89 5.32 1.04
CA ALA A 115 -15.82 4.71 1.98
C ALA A 115 -15.48 5.12 3.42
N ARG A 116 -16.49 5.60 4.16
CA ARG A 116 -16.31 5.99 5.57
C ARG A 116 -16.35 4.77 6.48
N VAL A 117 -15.32 4.65 7.31
CA VAL A 117 -15.23 3.64 8.37
C VAL A 117 -15.96 4.15 9.61
N LEU A 118 -16.96 3.40 10.07
CA LEU A 118 -17.71 3.74 11.29
C LEU A 118 -16.83 3.55 12.54
N GLY A 119 -16.03 2.48 12.55
CA GLY A 119 -15.14 2.18 13.65
C GLY A 119 -14.33 0.91 13.40
N VAL A 120 -13.35 0.67 14.27
CA VAL A 120 -12.60 -0.58 14.31
C VAL A 120 -12.68 -1.12 15.72
N ASN A 121 -13.25 -2.31 15.86
CA ASN A 121 -13.38 -3.01 17.14
C ASN A 121 -12.27 -4.05 17.24
N THR A 122 -11.73 -4.19 18.44
CA THR A 122 -10.77 -5.25 18.77
C THR A 122 -11.51 -6.36 19.51
N VAL A 123 -11.48 -7.57 18.96
CA VAL A 123 -12.06 -8.78 19.56
C VAL A 123 -10.91 -9.65 20.06
N TRP A 124 -10.93 -9.93 21.35
CA TRP A 124 -9.98 -10.83 21.99
C TRP A 124 -10.61 -12.22 22.03
N LEU A 125 -9.96 -13.17 21.37
CA LEU A 125 -10.41 -14.56 21.35
C LEU A 125 -9.90 -15.30 22.60
N PRO A 126 -10.60 -16.37 23.04
CA PRO A 126 -10.21 -17.15 24.21
C PRO A 126 -8.86 -17.88 24.05
N ASP A 127 -8.35 -18.00 22.82
CA ASP A 127 -7.02 -18.51 22.50
C ASP A 127 -5.90 -17.46 22.71
N GLY A 128 -6.26 -16.24 23.11
CA GLY A 128 -5.34 -15.11 23.29
C GLY A 128 -5.02 -14.36 22.00
N THR A 129 -5.60 -14.75 20.86
CA THR A 129 -5.41 -14.04 19.59
C THR A 129 -6.30 -12.80 19.50
N VAL A 130 -5.87 -11.85 18.67
CA VAL A 130 -6.55 -10.57 18.45
C VAL A 130 -7.12 -10.55 17.04
N GLN A 131 -8.42 -10.31 16.94
CA GLN A 131 -9.12 -10.10 15.68
C GLN A 131 -9.66 -8.68 15.61
N TYR A 132 -9.40 -7.98 14.51
CA TYR A 132 -9.92 -6.64 14.29
C TYR A 132 -11.13 -6.68 13.38
N VAL A 133 -12.21 -6.02 13.79
CA VAL A 133 -13.45 -5.92 13.04
C VAL A 133 -13.66 -4.48 12.60
N VAL A 134 -13.51 -4.22 11.30
CA VAL A 134 -13.73 -2.93 10.67
C VAL A 134 -15.20 -2.80 10.31
N ARG A 135 -15.91 -1.82 10.89
CA ARG A 135 -17.34 -1.59 10.67
C ARG A 135 -17.56 -0.56 9.57
N ILE A 136 -18.40 -0.89 8.60
CA ILE A 136 -18.76 -0.06 7.46
C ILE A 136 -20.28 -0.05 7.33
N SER A 137 -20.87 1.09 6.95
CA SER A 137 -22.32 1.15 6.69
C SER A 137 -22.66 0.50 5.34
N LYS A 138 -23.86 -0.09 5.21
CA LYS A 138 -24.42 -0.56 3.93
C LYS A 138 -24.35 0.49 2.81
N GLN A 139 -24.53 1.77 3.14
CA GLN A 139 -24.46 2.85 2.15
C GLN A 139 -23.04 3.09 1.62
N GLU A 140 -22.04 2.72 2.41
CA GLU A 140 -20.60 2.90 2.11
C GLU A 140 -20.03 1.69 1.36
N LYS A 141 -20.69 0.52 1.42
CA LYS A 141 -20.29 -0.69 0.70
C LYS A 141 -20.06 -0.47 -0.81
N ARG A 142 -20.90 0.35 -1.44
CA ARG A 142 -20.79 0.69 -2.89
C ARG A 142 -19.56 1.53 -3.24
N PHE A 143 -18.95 2.19 -2.26
CA PHE A 143 -17.79 3.05 -2.44
C PHE A 143 -16.47 2.32 -2.17
N LEU A 144 -16.52 1.03 -1.84
CA LEU A 144 -15.34 0.23 -1.59
C LEU A 144 -14.49 0.10 -2.87
N PRO A 145 -13.16 0.25 -2.76
CA PRO A 145 -12.28 0.19 -3.92
C PRO A 145 -12.03 -1.21 -4.45
N ALA A 146 -12.36 -2.24 -3.69
CA ALA A 146 -12.23 -3.65 -4.04
C ALA A 146 -13.25 -4.47 -3.21
N ASP A 147 -13.32 -5.76 -3.49
CA ASP A 147 -14.16 -6.68 -2.72
C ASP A 147 -13.72 -6.76 -1.26
N GLU A 148 -14.68 -7.02 -0.36
CA GLU A 148 -14.45 -7.11 1.08
C GLU A 148 -13.32 -8.11 1.40
N THR A 149 -13.29 -9.26 0.72
CA THR A 149 -12.27 -10.30 0.91
C THR A 149 -10.86 -9.83 0.55
N SER A 150 -10.70 -9.09 -0.56
CA SER A 150 -9.41 -8.54 -0.96
C SER A 150 -8.92 -7.47 0.02
N LEU A 151 -9.83 -6.68 0.58
CA LEU A 151 -9.51 -5.66 1.56
C LEU A 151 -9.14 -6.27 2.92
N GLU A 152 -9.84 -7.33 3.33
CA GLU A 152 -9.49 -8.13 4.51
C GLU A 152 -8.11 -8.77 4.37
N GLU A 153 -7.83 -9.38 3.23
CA GLU A 153 -6.53 -9.99 2.95
C GLU A 153 -5.41 -8.95 2.95
N ALA A 154 -5.64 -7.80 2.32
CA ALA A 154 -4.71 -6.67 2.33
C ALA A 154 -4.39 -6.19 3.75
N LEU A 155 -5.41 -5.92 4.57
CA LEU A 155 -5.19 -5.46 5.95
C LEU A 155 -4.50 -6.52 6.79
N SER A 156 -4.84 -7.80 6.58
CA SER A 156 -4.22 -8.91 7.28
C SER A 156 -2.75 -9.08 6.90
N LYS A 157 -2.39 -8.88 5.62
CA LYS A 157 -0.99 -8.88 5.15
C LYS A 157 -0.18 -7.70 5.68
N ILE A 158 -0.79 -6.51 5.80
CA ILE A 158 -0.09 -5.31 6.26
C ILE A 158 0.24 -5.39 7.76
N HIS A 159 -0.70 -5.87 8.57
CA HIS A 159 -0.58 -5.88 10.04
C HIS A 159 -0.30 -7.26 10.64
N SER A 160 -0.13 -8.29 9.81
CA SER A 160 0.07 -9.70 10.23
C SER A 160 -0.93 -10.18 11.30
N THR A 161 -2.16 -9.65 11.25
CA THR A 161 -3.24 -9.89 12.22
C THR A 161 -4.53 -10.21 11.47
N GLN A 162 -5.46 -10.91 12.12
CA GLN A 162 -6.71 -11.26 11.45
C GLN A 162 -7.65 -10.06 11.42
N VAL A 163 -8.02 -9.61 10.22
CA VAL A 163 -8.93 -8.49 10.03
C VAL A 163 -10.18 -8.95 9.30
N ARG A 164 -11.36 -8.55 9.79
CA ARG A 164 -12.65 -8.76 9.13
C ARG A 164 -13.38 -7.44 8.91
N ILE A 165 -14.08 -7.32 7.79
CA ILE A 165 -14.93 -6.20 7.45
C ILE A 165 -16.38 -6.63 7.70
N ARG A 166 -17.11 -5.87 8.51
CA ARG A 166 -18.54 -6.05 8.73
C ARG A 166 -19.32 -4.88 8.17
N VAL A 167 -20.29 -5.19 7.33
CA VAL A 167 -21.22 -4.23 6.76
C VAL A 167 -22.53 -4.25 7.55
N GLU A 168 -22.93 -3.10 8.08
CA GLU A 168 -24.14 -2.91 8.90
C GLU A 168 -25.20 -2.04 8.23
#